data_AF-A0A6M4P8E9-F1
#
_entry.id   AF-A0A6M4P8E9-F1
#
_cell.length_a   1.000
_cell.length_b   1.000
_cell.length_c   1.000
_cell.angle_alpha   90.00
_cell.angle_beta   90.00
_cell.angle_gamma   90.00
#
_symmetry.space_group_name_H-M   'P 1'
#
loop_
_entity.id
_entity.type
_entity.pdbx_description
1 polymer ?
#
loop_
_entity_poly.entity_id
_entity_poly.type
_entity_poly.pdbx_seq_one_letter_code
_entity_poly.pdbx_strand_id
1 'polypeptide(L)'
;MTLTLSHHYGENWGEVTRRLLAAFGLWDKRMAKGYKKAGYIGKVKSFEVTVGKNGLHPHFHLLVTHDKDADVEQLEVAMRAAWEKAVTEEGGRCTEHGFDFKANCINDYVAKMESAHELSSQNTKQGRKKGRTLSQLLDAIYRGDQTAAHEWTRAIQALEGVNRFNAGALPKKLGIPTPSEWEDEEENDQGELDLAEDPTVVDFSLDDLLQATHPSLGRPGMAMILRALDRGGEAGGRAMLEGLLRDYVRTRAPWTPAWMTAAADPGGLPAIIETAKTRPLTRDEVAEYLRVIKNRSASCALATA
;
A
#
# COMPACT_ATOMS: atom_id res chain seq x y z
N MET A 1 10.92 15.80 1.46
CA MET A 1 12.29 15.35 1.12
C MET A 1 12.44 13.88 1.53
N THR A 2 13.25 13.12 0.79
CA THR A 2 13.59 11.72 1.07
C THR A 2 15.10 11.54 1.14
N LEU A 3 15.59 10.85 2.17
CA LEU A 3 17.02 10.59 2.38
C LEU A 3 17.28 9.09 2.51
N THR A 4 18.28 8.58 1.79
CA THR A 4 18.76 7.20 1.91
C THR A 4 20.25 7.12 1.54
N LEU A 5 20.84 5.95 1.72
CA LEU A 5 22.21 5.63 1.30
C LEU A 5 22.23 4.36 0.46
N SER A 6 23.29 4.19 -0.33
CA SER A 6 23.50 2.98 -1.12
C SER A 6 23.63 1.75 -0.23
N HIS A 7 22.95 0.68 -0.61
CA HIS A 7 22.99 -0.60 0.10
C HIS A 7 22.90 -1.77 -0.90
N HIS A 8 23.33 -2.95 -0.48
CA HIS A 8 23.17 -4.19 -1.25
C HIS A 8 22.74 -5.38 -0.39
N TYR A 9 22.19 -6.40 -1.04
CA TYR A 9 21.48 -7.50 -0.35
C TYR A 9 22.37 -8.24 0.66
N GLY A 10 23.63 -8.44 0.28
CA GLY A 10 24.65 -9.12 1.08
C GLY A 10 25.26 -8.31 2.22
N GLU A 11 24.90 -7.03 2.41
CA GLU A 11 25.40 -6.27 3.57
C GLU A 11 24.75 -6.73 4.87
N ASN A 12 25.41 -6.40 5.98
CA ASN A 12 24.78 -6.47 7.28
C ASN A 12 23.72 -5.36 7.38
N TRP A 13 22.44 -5.75 7.43
CA TRP A 13 21.31 -4.82 7.43
C TRP A 13 21.24 -3.94 8.68
N GLY A 14 21.72 -4.45 9.82
CA GLY A 14 21.85 -3.65 11.05
C GLY A 14 22.89 -2.54 10.89
N GLU A 15 24.01 -2.83 10.25
CA GLU A 15 25.04 -1.83 9.96
C GLU A 15 24.56 -0.77 8.95
N VAL A 16 23.83 -1.18 7.90
CA VAL A 16 23.18 -0.25 6.96
C VAL A 16 22.25 0.70 7.70
N THR A 17 21.41 0.15 8.59
CA THR A 17 20.46 0.93 9.40
C THR A 17 21.18 1.88 10.35
N ARG A 18 22.22 1.40 11.05
CA ARG A 18 23.04 2.20 11.96
C ARG A 18 23.71 3.37 11.25
N ARG A 19 24.35 3.12 10.09
CA ARG A 19 25.00 4.18 9.29
C ARG A 19 24.00 5.22 8.83
N LEU A 20 22.82 4.81 8.39
CA LEU A 20 21.78 5.74 7.93
C LEU A 20 21.27 6.62 9.08
N LEU A 21 21.03 6.05 10.26
CA LEU A 21 20.63 6.79 11.46
C LEU A 21 21.73 7.77 11.93
N ALA A 22 22.99 7.33 11.94
CA ALA A 22 24.12 8.16 12.30
C ALA A 22 24.34 9.32 11.31
N ALA A 23 24.27 9.03 10.01
CA ALA A 23 24.37 10.02 8.95
C ALA A 23 23.25 11.06 9.06
N PHE A 24 22.02 10.63 9.38
CA PHE A 24 20.92 11.54 9.66
C PHE A 24 21.21 12.45 10.86
N GLY A 25 21.74 11.90 11.96
CA GLY A 25 22.11 12.69 13.13
C GLY A 25 23.19 13.74 12.85
N LEU A 26 24.19 13.40 12.03
CA LEU A 26 25.23 14.35 11.60
C LEU A 26 24.70 15.40 10.62
N TRP A 27 23.90 14.97 9.64
CA TRP A 27 23.26 15.84 8.67
C TRP A 27 22.39 16.89 9.36
N ASP A 28 21.57 16.46 10.33
CA ASP A 28 20.67 17.33 11.05
C ASP A 28 21.41 18.44 11.82
N LYS A 29 22.50 18.06 12.50
CA LYS A 29 23.39 19.01 13.19
C LYS A 29 24.00 20.02 12.23
N ARG A 30 24.43 19.59 11.04
CA ARG A 30 24.99 20.48 10.00
C ARG A 30 23.98 21.49 9.49
N MET A 31 22.72 21.08 9.39
CA MET A 31 21.66 21.93 8.87
C MET A 31 21.18 23.01 9.84
N ALA A 32 21.62 23.01 11.11
CA ALA A 32 21.20 23.99 12.12
C ALA A 32 21.25 25.46 11.65
N LYS A 33 22.33 25.87 10.95
CA LYS A 33 22.46 27.23 10.41
C LYS A 33 21.51 27.47 9.22
N GLY A 34 21.37 26.49 8.32
CA GLY A 34 20.48 26.56 7.17
C GLY A 34 19.01 26.65 7.60
N TYR A 35 18.61 25.86 8.60
CA TYR A 35 17.30 25.93 9.23
C TYR A 35 17.03 27.31 9.83
N LYS A 36 17.98 27.85 10.60
CA LYS A 36 17.81 29.19 11.18
C LYS A 36 17.63 30.27 10.10
N LYS A 37 18.39 30.20 9.00
CA LYS A 37 18.28 31.14 7.88
C LYS A 37 16.95 31.03 7.15
N ALA A 38 16.40 29.81 7.06
CA ALA A 38 15.15 29.54 6.36
C ALA A 38 13.89 29.75 7.22
N GLY A 39 13.99 30.25 8.45
CA GLY A 39 12.81 30.42 9.32
C GLY A 39 12.21 29.11 9.83
N TYR A 40 13.04 28.07 9.98
CA TYR A 40 12.60 26.76 10.44
C TYR A 40 11.95 26.80 11.82
N ILE A 41 10.71 26.31 11.91
CA ILE A 41 9.98 26.10 13.16
C ILE A 41 10.12 24.66 13.63
N GLY A 42 10.03 23.69 12.72
CA GLY A 42 10.12 22.27 13.03
C GLY A 42 10.10 21.37 11.79
N LYS A 43 10.20 20.07 12.04
CA LYS A 43 10.08 19.05 11.00
C LYS A 43 9.38 17.82 11.53
N VAL A 44 8.74 17.11 10.61
CA VAL A 44 8.25 15.75 10.84
C VAL A 44 9.20 14.80 10.13
N LYS A 45 9.50 13.68 10.78
CA LYS A 45 10.37 12.62 10.27
C LYS A 45 9.64 11.28 10.37
N SER A 46 9.59 10.55 9.26
CA SER A 46 9.22 9.14 9.20
C SER A 46 10.41 8.32 8.71
N PHE A 47 10.63 7.17 9.32
CA PHE A 47 11.63 6.19 8.93
C PHE A 47 10.91 4.95 8.41
N GLU A 48 10.94 4.82 7.09
CA GLU A 48 10.28 3.76 6.34
C GLU A 48 11.32 2.74 5.89
N VAL A 49 10.90 1.48 5.84
CA VAL A 49 11.78 0.38 5.46
C VAL A 49 11.03 -0.60 4.57
N THR A 50 11.68 -0.97 3.47
CA THR A 50 11.21 -2.03 2.57
C THR A 50 12.33 -3.04 2.36
N VAL A 51 11.97 -4.25 1.91
CA VAL A 51 12.93 -5.27 1.50
C VAL A 51 12.74 -5.53 0.01
N GLY A 52 13.79 -5.28 -0.76
CA GLY A 52 13.77 -5.45 -2.21
C GLY A 52 14.95 -6.27 -2.71
N LYS A 53 15.19 -6.19 -4.02
CA LYS A 53 16.29 -6.91 -4.68
C LYS A 53 17.67 -6.58 -4.09
N ASN A 54 17.85 -5.36 -3.58
CA ASN A 54 19.09 -4.90 -2.95
C ASN A 54 19.09 -5.08 -1.43
N GLY A 55 18.17 -5.86 -0.87
CA GLY A 55 18.05 -6.11 0.57
C GLY A 55 17.22 -5.05 1.27
N LEU A 56 17.59 -4.77 2.53
CA LEU A 56 16.92 -3.75 3.34
C LEU A 56 17.15 -2.37 2.71
N HIS A 57 16.06 -1.69 2.42
CA HIS A 57 16.03 -0.32 1.90
C HIS A 57 15.40 0.58 2.96
N PRO A 58 16.20 1.08 3.92
CA PRO A 58 15.74 2.07 4.87
C PRO A 58 15.87 3.48 4.28
N HIS A 59 14.86 4.32 4.51
CA HIS A 59 14.87 5.72 4.06
C HIS A 59 14.07 6.60 5.02
N PHE A 60 14.46 7.88 5.07
CA PHE A 60 13.72 8.90 5.80
C PHE A 60 12.83 9.70 4.87
N HIS A 61 11.59 9.90 5.27
CA HIS A 61 10.74 10.96 4.76
C HIS A 61 10.72 12.13 5.73
N LEU A 62 11.01 13.31 5.21
CA LEU A 62 11.13 14.55 5.97
C LEU A 62 10.24 15.64 5.39
N LEU A 63 9.42 16.23 6.25
CA LEU A 63 8.73 17.49 6.01
C LEU A 63 9.38 18.56 6.87
N VAL A 64 9.92 19.61 6.25
CA VAL A 64 10.65 20.68 6.93
C VAL A 64 9.92 21.99 6.67
N THR A 65 9.59 22.74 7.72
CA THR A 65 9.00 24.08 7.59
C THR A 65 10.05 25.11 7.20
N HIS A 66 9.66 26.12 6.45
CA HIS A 66 10.46 27.31 6.16
C HIS A 66 9.54 28.54 6.03
N ASP A 67 10.12 29.74 6.15
CA ASP A 67 9.43 30.99 5.88
C ASP A 67 9.03 31.08 4.41
N LYS A 68 7.95 31.82 4.14
CA LYS A 68 7.43 32.02 2.78
C LYS A 68 8.48 32.57 1.81
N ASP A 69 9.34 33.46 2.29
CA ASP A 69 10.36 34.16 1.50
C ASP A 69 11.75 33.49 1.59
N ALA A 70 11.82 32.28 2.14
CA ALA A 70 13.07 31.53 2.23
C ALA A 70 13.59 31.14 0.84
N ASP A 71 14.91 31.24 0.65
CA ASP A 71 15.60 30.73 -0.54
C ASP A 71 15.67 29.20 -0.47
N VAL A 72 14.63 28.56 -1.00
CA VAL A 72 14.47 27.09 -0.97
C VAL A 72 15.50 26.39 -1.85
N GLU A 73 15.93 27.00 -2.95
CA GLU A 73 16.96 26.43 -3.83
C GLU A 73 18.31 26.38 -3.12
N GLN A 74 18.71 27.48 -2.47
CA GLN A 74 19.93 27.49 -1.67
C GLN A 74 19.84 26.52 -0.48
N LEU A 75 18.66 26.39 0.13
CA LEU A 75 18.44 25.42 1.20
C LEU A 75 18.59 23.98 0.69
N GLU A 76 18.05 23.65 -0.49
CA GLU A 76 18.21 22.34 -1.12
C GLU A 76 19.69 22.02 -1.37
N VAL A 77 20.43 22.96 -1.99
CA VAL A 77 21.87 22.79 -2.26
C VAL A 77 22.64 22.52 -0.96
N ALA A 78 22.35 23.28 0.10
CA ALA A 78 22.96 23.07 1.40
C ALA A 78 22.60 21.71 2.02
N MET A 79 21.33 21.30 1.92
CA MET A 79 20.85 20.01 2.42
C MET A 79 21.51 18.83 1.69
N ARG A 80 21.63 18.90 0.37
CA ARG A 80 22.27 17.86 -0.45
C ARG A 80 23.75 17.72 -0.10
N ALA A 81 24.49 18.83 -0.09
CA ALA A 81 25.91 18.82 0.25
C ALA A 81 26.17 18.32 1.68
N ALA A 82 25.32 18.71 2.64
CA ALA A 82 25.41 18.22 4.00
C ALA A 82 25.12 16.72 4.09
N TRP A 83 24.18 16.20 3.28
CA TRP A 83 23.77 14.80 3.30
C TRP A 83 24.87 13.90 2.76
N GLU A 84 25.41 14.25 1.59
CA GLU A 84 26.52 13.52 0.97
C GLU A 84 27.71 13.45 1.92
N LYS A 85 28.07 14.56 2.56
CA LYS A 85 29.15 14.60 3.55
C LYS A 85 28.87 13.73 4.77
N ALA A 86 27.65 13.74 5.29
CA ALA A 86 27.28 12.91 6.44
C ALA A 86 27.32 11.41 6.12
N VAL A 87 26.84 11.03 4.93
CA VAL A 87 26.88 9.65 4.46
C VAL A 87 28.32 9.17 4.27
N THR A 88 29.19 9.99 3.67
CA THR A 88 30.61 9.63 3.47
C THR A 88 31.36 9.46 4.80
N GLU A 89 31.12 10.32 5.80
CA GLU A 89 31.78 10.22 7.10
C GLU A 89 31.38 8.97 7.90
N GLU A 90 30.14 8.51 7.74
CA GLU A 90 29.66 7.26 8.34
C GLU A 90 30.04 6.01 7.53
N GLY A 91 30.89 6.16 6.51
CA GLY A 91 31.35 5.05 5.66
C GLY A 91 30.30 4.53 4.69
N GLY A 92 29.25 5.31 4.43
CA GLY A 92 28.25 5.02 3.40
C GLY A 92 28.60 5.63 2.04
N ARG A 93 27.78 5.33 1.03
CA ARG A 93 27.87 5.94 -0.30
C ARG A 93 26.53 6.58 -0.66
N CYS A 94 26.55 7.84 -1.09
CA CYS A 94 25.37 8.49 -1.64
C CYS A 94 25.36 8.30 -3.16
N THR A 95 24.21 7.92 -3.71
CA THR A 95 23.96 7.92 -5.16
C THR A 95 23.04 9.09 -5.51
N GLU A 96 22.73 9.28 -6.80
CA GLU A 96 21.75 10.28 -7.25
C GLU A 96 20.37 10.13 -6.58
N HIS A 97 20.01 8.91 -6.18
CA HIS A 97 18.75 8.61 -5.49
C HIS A 97 18.84 8.71 -3.96
N GLY A 98 20.03 8.99 -3.42
CA GLY A 98 20.24 9.13 -1.97
C GLY A 98 19.59 10.38 -1.38
N PHE A 99 19.24 11.36 -2.22
CA PHE A 99 18.63 12.63 -1.82
C PHE A 99 17.59 13.06 -2.86
N ASP A 100 16.33 13.16 -2.43
CA ASP A 100 15.21 13.69 -3.22
C ASP A 100 14.54 14.84 -2.47
N PHE A 101 14.53 16.04 -3.04
CA PHE A 101 13.92 17.22 -2.46
C PHE A 101 12.81 17.75 -3.37
N LYS A 102 11.71 18.18 -2.75
CA LYS A 102 10.56 18.77 -3.45
C LYS A 102 10.03 19.92 -2.63
N ALA A 103 10.08 21.13 -3.19
CA ALA A 103 9.55 22.34 -2.57
C ALA A 103 8.02 22.37 -2.67
N ASN A 104 7.35 22.90 -1.64
CA ASN A 104 5.91 23.23 -1.65
C ASN A 104 4.93 22.06 -1.95
N CYS A 105 5.36 20.80 -1.77
CA CYS A 105 4.52 19.62 -2.01
C CYS A 105 3.89 19.05 -0.73
N ILE A 106 3.21 19.89 0.07
CA ILE A 106 2.64 19.49 1.37
C ILE A 106 1.62 18.34 1.21
N ASN A 107 0.68 18.46 0.28
CA ASN A 107 -0.41 17.48 0.10
C ASN A 107 0.12 16.08 -0.27
N ASP A 108 1.14 16.00 -1.13
CA ASP A 108 1.75 14.74 -1.55
C ASP A 108 2.57 14.07 -0.43
N TYR A 109 3.06 14.87 0.53
CA TYR A 109 3.92 14.38 1.61
C TYR A 109 3.14 14.08 2.88
N VAL A 110 2.10 14.85 3.23
CA VAL A 110 1.20 14.51 4.34
C VAL A 110 0.54 13.15 4.07
N ALA A 111 0.07 12.90 2.84
CA ALA A 111 -0.46 11.59 2.45
C ALA A 111 0.57 10.44 2.51
N LYS A 112 1.88 10.74 2.41
CA LYS A 112 2.96 9.75 2.57
C LYS A 112 3.43 9.61 4.02
N MET A 113 3.20 10.61 4.86
CA MET A 113 3.66 10.69 6.23
C MET A 113 2.58 10.42 7.26
N GLU A 114 1.30 10.34 6.86
CA GLU A 114 0.22 9.91 7.73
C GLU A 114 0.61 8.61 8.42
N SER A 115 0.96 8.71 9.70
CA SER A 115 1.33 7.58 10.55
C SER A 115 0.20 6.56 10.60
N ALA A 116 -1.05 7.01 10.52
CA ALA A 116 -2.22 6.15 10.36
C ALA A 116 -2.17 5.40 9.03
N HIS A 117 -1.83 6.02 7.90
CA HIS A 117 -1.66 5.34 6.61
C HIS A 117 -0.42 4.44 6.61
N GLU A 118 0.73 4.82 7.15
CA GLU A 118 1.89 3.93 7.25
C GLU A 118 1.68 2.75 8.22
N LEU A 119 0.86 2.89 9.27
CA LEU A 119 0.52 1.80 10.19
C LEU A 119 -0.65 0.92 9.69
N SER A 120 -1.66 1.51 9.02
CA SER A 120 -2.87 0.80 8.53
C SER A 120 -2.82 0.39 7.06
N SER A 121 -2.04 1.09 6.23
CA SER A 121 -2.00 0.94 4.76
C SER A 121 -0.76 0.18 4.25
N GLN A 122 0.04 -0.34 5.18
CA GLN A 122 1.05 -1.38 4.92
C GLN A 122 0.48 -2.56 4.11
N ASN A 123 -0.85 -2.82 4.20
CA ASN A 123 -1.57 -3.85 3.43
C ASN A 123 -2.18 -3.37 2.09
N THR A 124 -2.35 -2.07 1.85
CA THR A 124 -3.03 -1.56 0.64
C THR A 124 -2.07 -1.07 -0.45
N LYS A 125 -0.84 -0.69 -0.09
CA LYS A 125 0.19 -0.34 -1.09
C LYS A 125 0.74 -1.63 -1.70
N GLN A 126 0.13 -2.15 -2.77
CA GLN A 126 0.76 -3.19 -3.59
C GLN A 126 2.20 -2.75 -3.91
N GLY A 127 3.18 -3.54 -3.47
CA GLY A 127 4.60 -3.26 -3.73
C GLY A 127 4.83 -3.15 -5.23
N ARG A 128 4.88 -1.92 -5.76
CA ARG A 128 5.13 -1.69 -7.18
C ARG A 128 6.57 -2.10 -7.48
N LYS A 129 6.84 -3.29 -8.00
CA LYS A 129 8.13 -3.77 -8.60
C LYS A 129 9.46 -3.48 -7.84
N LYS A 130 9.46 -2.78 -6.71
CA LYS A 130 10.63 -2.14 -6.08
C LYS A 130 10.97 -2.70 -4.70
N GLY A 131 10.05 -3.44 -4.06
CA GLY A 131 10.27 -4.08 -2.77
C GLY A 131 8.95 -4.48 -2.10
N ARG A 132 9.04 -5.32 -1.07
CA ARG A 132 7.97 -5.70 -0.16
C ARG A 132 8.06 -4.87 1.12
N THR A 133 6.94 -4.40 1.64
CA THR A 133 6.86 -3.84 3.00
C THR A 133 7.02 -4.94 4.05
N LEU A 134 7.27 -4.57 5.32
CA LEU A 134 7.36 -5.57 6.39
C LEU A 134 6.06 -6.37 6.57
N SER A 135 4.89 -5.73 6.46
CA SER A 135 3.61 -6.47 6.45
C SER A 135 3.44 -7.37 5.24
N GLN A 136 3.90 -6.97 4.05
CA GLN A 136 3.86 -7.85 2.87
C GLN A 136 4.75 -9.07 3.03
N LEU A 137 5.84 -8.96 3.81
CA LEU A 137 6.62 -10.13 4.19
C LEU A 137 5.80 -11.03 5.13
N LEU A 138 5.11 -10.48 6.12
CA LEU A 138 4.20 -11.25 6.99
C LEU A 138 3.08 -11.95 6.21
N ASP A 139 2.46 -11.27 5.25
CA ASP A 139 1.46 -11.87 4.35
C ASP A 139 2.05 -13.01 3.52
N ALA A 140 3.28 -12.86 3.03
CA ALA A 140 3.98 -13.90 2.29
C ALA A 140 4.34 -15.10 3.19
N ILE A 141 4.75 -14.85 4.44
CA ILE A 141 5.01 -15.88 5.45
C ILE A 141 3.74 -16.68 5.72
N TYR A 142 2.59 -16.01 5.89
CA TYR A 142 1.30 -16.68 6.06
C TYR A 142 0.95 -17.60 4.87
N ARG A 143 1.37 -17.22 3.66
CA ARG A 143 1.23 -18.04 2.44
C ARG A 143 2.32 -19.12 2.28
N GLY A 144 3.22 -19.28 3.25
CA GLY A 144 4.27 -20.30 3.27
C GLY A 144 5.62 -19.90 2.68
N ASP A 145 5.86 -18.62 2.38
CA ASP A 145 7.14 -18.13 1.86
C ASP A 145 8.23 -18.11 2.97
N GLN A 146 9.07 -19.14 2.99
CA GLN A 146 10.17 -19.26 3.95
C GLN A 146 11.25 -18.18 3.73
N THR A 147 11.49 -17.75 2.49
CA THR A 147 12.45 -16.68 2.22
C THR A 147 11.97 -15.36 2.85
N ALA A 148 10.68 -15.06 2.74
CA ALA A 148 10.09 -13.91 3.42
C ALA A 148 10.24 -13.99 4.95
N ALA A 149 10.18 -15.19 5.55
CA ALA A 149 10.43 -15.37 6.99
C ALA A 149 11.86 -15.00 7.39
N HIS A 150 12.85 -15.44 6.61
CA HIS A 150 14.25 -15.09 6.84
C HIS A 150 14.51 -13.59 6.66
N GLU A 151 13.94 -12.98 5.61
CA GLU A 151 14.06 -11.55 5.35
C GLU A 151 13.38 -10.72 6.43
N TRP A 152 12.18 -11.11 6.87
CA TRP A 152 11.49 -10.45 7.98
C TRP A 152 12.34 -10.49 9.26
N THR A 153 12.90 -11.65 9.60
CA THR A 153 13.72 -11.81 10.81
C THR A 153 14.96 -10.90 10.75
N ARG A 154 15.67 -10.89 9.62
CA ARG A 154 16.83 -10.01 9.40
C ARG A 154 16.45 -8.53 9.48
N ALA A 155 15.28 -8.17 8.93
CA ALA A 155 14.79 -6.79 8.95
C ALA A 155 14.46 -6.35 10.38
N ILE A 156 13.72 -7.14 11.14
CA ILE A 156 13.35 -6.79 12.52
C ILE A 156 14.58 -6.69 13.42
N GLN A 157 15.55 -7.61 13.30
CA GLN A 157 16.82 -7.51 14.02
C GLN A 157 17.59 -6.22 13.69
N ALA A 158 17.57 -5.79 12.42
CA ALA A 158 18.21 -4.54 12.02
C ALA A 158 17.49 -3.28 12.53
N LEU A 159 16.20 -3.39 12.84
CA LEU A 159 15.32 -2.27 13.21
C LEU A 159 15.03 -2.20 14.71
N GLU A 160 15.53 -3.16 15.49
CA GLU A 160 15.30 -3.23 16.92
C GLU A 160 15.75 -1.93 17.62
N GLY A 161 14.87 -1.37 18.45
CA GLY A 161 15.11 -0.12 19.18
C GLY A 161 15.09 1.15 18.33
N VAL A 162 14.80 1.07 17.02
CA VAL A 162 14.74 2.26 16.15
C VAL A 162 13.39 2.94 16.25
N ASN A 163 13.38 4.21 16.64
CA ASN A 163 12.18 5.03 16.57
C ASN A 163 11.84 5.39 15.12
N ARG A 164 10.68 4.93 14.65
CA ARG A 164 10.24 5.05 13.26
C ARG A 164 9.50 6.35 12.94
N PHE A 165 8.92 7.03 13.92
CA PHE A 165 8.17 8.26 13.69
C PHE A 165 8.49 9.31 14.75
N ASN A 166 8.79 10.53 14.31
CA ASN A 166 9.13 11.62 15.22
C ASN A 166 8.69 12.97 14.64
N ALA A 167 7.77 13.66 15.32
CA ALA A 167 7.33 15.01 14.99
C ALA A 167 8.13 16.12 15.71
N GLY A 168 9.12 15.75 16.54
CA GLY A 168 9.95 16.67 17.31
C GLY A 168 9.12 17.60 18.19
N ALA A 169 9.59 18.84 18.33
CA ALA A 169 8.89 19.90 19.05
C ALA A 169 7.87 20.67 18.18
N LEU A 170 7.63 20.23 16.93
CA LEU A 170 6.75 20.95 16.02
C LEU A 170 5.29 21.00 16.54
N PRO A 171 4.67 19.90 17.00
CA PRO A 171 3.31 19.95 17.55
C PRO A 171 3.19 20.96 18.70
N LYS A 172 4.13 20.89 19.66
CA LYS A 172 4.20 21.83 20.79
C LYS A 172 4.29 23.30 20.36
N LYS A 173 5.10 23.61 19.35
CA LYS A 173 5.23 24.98 18.83
C LYS A 173 3.99 25.46 18.08
N LEU A 174 3.21 24.55 17.51
CA LEU A 174 1.97 24.84 16.82
C LEU A 174 0.74 24.77 17.73
N GLY A 175 0.92 24.44 19.03
CA GLY A 175 -0.19 24.22 19.95
C GLY A 175 -1.04 23.00 19.59
N ILE A 176 -0.49 22.04 18.84
CA ILE A 176 -1.17 20.79 18.49
C ILE A 176 -0.92 19.80 19.63
N PRO A 177 -1.98 19.33 20.32
CA PRO A 177 -1.82 18.34 21.38
C PRO A 177 -1.26 17.05 20.81
N THR A 178 -0.26 16.49 21.48
CA THR A 178 0.34 15.20 21.09
C THR A 178 -0.46 14.03 21.65
N PRO A 179 -0.40 12.80 21.09
CA PRO A 179 -1.23 11.67 21.55
C PRO A 179 -1.15 11.34 23.04
N SER A 180 -0.06 11.71 23.73
CA SER A 180 0.09 11.58 25.19
C SER A 180 -0.60 12.69 25.99
N GLU A 181 -0.92 13.80 25.33
CA GLU A 181 -1.67 14.96 25.83
C GLU A 181 -3.08 15.00 25.25
N TRP A 182 -3.45 14.00 24.45
CA TRP A 182 -4.85 13.77 24.13
C TRP A 182 -5.45 13.35 25.46
N GLU A 183 -6.17 14.28 26.08
CA GLU A 183 -7.25 13.89 26.97
C GLU A 183 -8.07 12.93 26.12
N ASP A 184 -8.33 11.73 26.65
CA ASP A 184 -9.50 11.01 26.17
C ASP A 184 -10.57 12.08 26.20
N GLU A 185 -11.10 12.49 25.04
CA GLU A 185 -12.33 13.27 25.05
C GLU A 185 -13.20 12.46 26.01
N GLU A 186 -13.61 13.06 27.14
CA GLU A 186 -14.82 12.56 27.80
C GLU A 186 -15.75 12.43 26.62
N GLU A 187 -16.02 11.17 26.20
CA GLU A 187 -16.83 10.88 25.05
C GLU A 187 -17.99 11.82 25.25
N ASN A 188 -18.11 12.83 24.39
CA ASN A 188 -19.24 13.71 24.49
C ASN A 188 -20.39 12.73 24.30
N ASP A 189 -21.13 12.45 25.39
CA ASP A 189 -22.28 11.56 25.48
C ASP A 189 -23.35 11.85 24.40
N GLN A 190 -23.11 12.82 23.51
CA GLN A 190 -23.74 13.00 22.22
C GLN A 190 -23.33 11.95 21.16
N GLY A 191 -22.58 10.94 21.55
CA GLY A 191 -22.32 9.75 20.77
C GLY A 191 -22.02 8.55 21.66
N GLU A 192 -22.67 8.43 22.83
CA GLU A 192 -22.98 7.08 23.31
C GLU A 192 -23.59 6.40 22.08
N LEU A 193 -22.88 5.43 21.49
CA LEU A 193 -23.56 4.46 20.65
C LEU A 193 -24.59 3.91 21.61
N ASP A 194 -25.82 4.40 21.48
CA ASP A 194 -27.02 3.89 22.10
C ASP A 194 -27.17 2.49 21.48
N LEU A 195 -26.25 1.60 21.87
CA LEU A 195 -26.27 0.19 21.63
C LEU A 195 -27.54 -0.17 22.36
N ALA A 196 -28.62 -0.27 21.58
CA ALA A 196 -29.90 -0.71 22.09
C ALA A 196 -29.62 -1.82 23.10
N GLU A 197 -30.24 -1.77 24.28
CA GLU A 197 -30.00 -2.73 25.36
C GLU A 197 -30.04 -4.19 24.88
N ASP A 198 -30.68 -4.42 23.72
CA ASP A 198 -30.60 -5.63 22.91
C ASP A 198 -30.17 -5.32 21.45
N PRO A 199 -28.86 -5.37 21.10
CA PRO A 199 -28.43 -5.16 19.73
C PRO A 199 -28.95 -6.29 18.83
N THR A 200 -29.52 -5.94 17.68
CA THR A 200 -29.97 -6.97 16.72
C THR A 200 -28.75 -7.72 16.17
N VAL A 201 -28.49 -8.90 16.72
CA VAL A 201 -27.45 -9.80 16.23
C VAL A 201 -27.98 -10.55 15.02
N VAL A 202 -27.31 -10.35 13.88
CA VAL A 202 -27.62 -11.10 12.65
C VAL A 202 -26.42 -11.93 12.25
N ASP A 203 -26.60 -13.24 12.30
CA ASP A 203 -25.56 -14.20 11.92
C ASP A 203 -25.54 -14.44 10.42
N PHE A 204 -24.35 -14.30 9.86
CA PHE A 204 -24.01 -14.67 8.50
C PHE A 204 -22.89 -15.70 8.49
N SER A 205 -22.88 -16.57 7.48
CA SER A 205 -21.72 -17.41 7.20
C SER A 205 -20.52 -16.53 6.86
N LEU A 206 -19.36 -16.83 7.44
CA LEU A 206 -18.11 -16.14 7.14
C LEU A 206 -17.77 -16.22 5.65
N ASP A 207 -17.97 -17.38 5.03
CA ASP A 207 -17.70 -17.58 3.60
C ASP A 207 -18.61 -16.70 2.73
N ASP A 208 -19.89 -16.60 3.10
CA ASP A 208 -20.85 -15.77 2.36
C ASP A 208 -20.49 -14.29 2.46
N LEU A 209 -20.12 -13.85 3.67
CA LEU A 209 -19.71 -12.47 3.90
C LEU A 209 -18.45 -12.15 3.10
N LEU A 210 -17.42 -13.00 3.14
CA LEU A 210 -16.18 -12.82 2.40
C LEU A 210 -16.39 -12.77 0.88
N GLN A 211 -17.31 -13.60 0.34
CA GLN A 211 -17.65 -13.59 -1.08
C GLN A 211 -18.43 -12.32 -1.46
N ALA A 212 -19.44 -11.95 -0.68
CA ALA A 212 -20.26 -10.78 -0.93
C ALA A 212 -19.47 -9.46 -0.84
N THR A 213 -18.48 -9.40 0.04
CA THR A 213 -17.64 -8.21 0.27
C THR A 213 -16.26 -8.30 -0.40
N HIS A 214 -16.07 -9.22 -1.36
CA HIS A 214 -14.76 -9.45 -1.96
C HIS A 214 -14.19 -8.18 -2.64
N PRO A 215 -12.96 -7.73 -2.32
CA PRO A 215 -12.42 -6.43 -2.75
C PRO A 215 -12.33 -6.24 -4.27
N SER A 216 -12.17 -7.33 -5.03
CA SER A 216 -12.05 -7.26 -6.49
C SER A 216 -13.32 -6.84 -7.22
N LEU A 217 -14.47 -6.78 -6.53
CA LEU A 217 -15.75 -6.39 -7.13
C LEU A 217 -15.90 -4.86 -7.24
N GLY A 218 -14.98 -4.07 -6.67
CA GLY A 218 -14.97 -2.62 -6.81
C GLY A 218 -16.18 -1.91 -6.18
N ARG A 219 -16.89 -2.58 -5.26
CA ARG A 219 -18.09 -2.07 -4.57
C ARG A 219 -17.96 -2.21 -3.05
N PRO A 220 -18.55 -1.31 -2.26
CA PRO A 220 -18.49 -1.37 -0.80
C PRO A 220 -19.54 -2.35 -0.22
N GLY A 221 -19.36 -3.65 -0.46
CA GLY A 221 -20.35 -4.69 -0.11
C GLY A 221 -20.77 -4.69 1.37
N MET A 222 -19.81 -4.52 2.28
CA MET A 222 -20.09 -4.45 3.73
C MET A 222 -21.02 -3.28 4.08
N ALA A 223 -20.76 -2.10 3.52
CA ALA A 223 -21.58 -0.92 3.75
C ALA A 223 -23.00 -1.09 3.18
N MET A 224 -23.16 -1.83 2.07
CA MET A 224 -24.47 -2.13 1.51
C MET A 224 -25.28 -3.05 2.42
N ILE A 225 -24.66 -4.08 3.01
CA ILE A 225 -25.30 -4.99 3.96
C ILE A 225 -25.72 -4.23 5.22
N LEU A 226 -24.82 -3.44 5.82
CA LEU A 226 -25.11 -2.67 7.03
C LEU A 226 -26.26 -1.66 6.82
N ARG A 227 -26.30 -0.97 5.67
CA ARG A 227 -27.42 -0.06 5.35
C ARG A 227 -28.75 -0.80 5.12
N ALA A 228 -28.69 -2.03 4.62
CA ALA A 228 -29.89 -2.84 4.43
C ALA A 228 -30.42 -3.40 5.75
N LEU A 229 -29.52 -3.73 6.68
CA LEU A 229 -29.85 -4.06 8.07
C LEU A 229 -30.51 -2.87 8.78
N ASP A 230 -29.94 -1.69 8.65
CA ASP A 230 -30.46 -0.45 9.24
C ASP A 230 -31.88 -0.11 8.76
N ARG A 231 -32.16 -0.28 7.45
CA ARG A 231 -33.46 0.08 6.85
C ARG A 231 -34.52 -1.01 6.90
N GLY A 232 -34.10 -2.27 6.89
CA GLY A 232 -34.99 -3.41 6.64
C GLY A 232 -34.80 -4.56 7.64
N GLY A 233 -34.04 -4.35 8.71
CA GLY A 233 -33.70 -5.36 9.69
C GLY A 233 -32.97 -6.56 9.07
N GLU A 234 -33.02 -7.69 9.76
CA GLU A 234 -32.39 -8.94 9.31
C GLU A 234 -32.83 -9.34 7.89
N ALA A 235 -34.11 -9.20 7.56
CA ALA A 235 -34.63 -9.55 6.23
C ALA A 235 -34.00 -8.69 5.12
N GLY A 236 -33.83 -7.39 5.36
CA GLY A 236 -33.14 -6.49 4.45
C GLY A 236 -31.66 -6.84 4.29
N GLY A 237 -30.98 -7.12 5.39
CA GLY A 237 -29.59 -7.55 5.41
C GLY A 237 -29.36 -8.86 4.64
N ARG A 238 -30.19 -9.88 4.88
CA ARG A 238 -30.13 -11.17 4.18
C ARG A 238 -30.42 -11.04 2.70
N ALA A 239 -31.45 -10.28 2.31
CA ALA A 239 -31.76 -10.04 0.91
C ALA A 239 -30.61 -9.32 0.17
N MET A 240 -29.96 -8.36 0.84
CA MET A 240 -28.78 -7.68 0.30
C MET A 240 -27.61 -8.66 0.15
N LEU A 241 -27.30 -9.45 1.19
CA LEU A 241 -26.25 -10.46 1.14
C LEU A 241 -26.46 -11.44 -0.01
N GLU A 242 -27.66 -12.00 -0.17
CA GLU A 242 -28.00 -12.90 -1.27
C GLU A 242 -27.87 -12.23 -2.65
N GLY A 243 -28.24 -10.95 -2.77
CA GLY A 243 -28.06 -10.17 -3.99
C GLY A 243 -26.58 -10.03 -4.35
N LEU A 244 -25.75 -9.73 -3.35
CA LEU A 244 -24.30 -9.60 -3.52
C LEU A 244 -23.65 -10.94 -3.86
N LEU A 245 -24.07 -12.04 -3.25
CA LEU A 245 -23.62 -13.40 -3.56
C LEU A 245 -24.00 -13.82 -4.98
N ARG A 246 -25.25 -13.58 -5.40
CA ARG A 246 -25.68 -13.84 -6.77
C ARG A 246 -24.83 -13.07 -7.78
N ASP A 247 -24.50 -11.82 -7.47
CA ASP A 247 -23.65 -11.03 -8.34
C ASP A 247 -22.17 -11.48 -8.31
N TYR A 248 -21.65 -11.91 -7.16
CA TYR A 248 -20.33 -12.50 -7.03
C TYR A 248 -20.23 -13.79 -7.88
N VAL A 249 -21.22 -14.67 -7.79
CA VAL A 249 -21.32 -15.87 -8.64
C VAL A 249 -21.43 -15.46 -10.11
N ARG A 250 -22.25 -14.46 -10.47
CA ARG A 250 -22.37 -13.98 -11.86
C ARG A 250 -21.05 -13.43 -12.42
N THR A 251 -20.26 -12.75 -11.60
CA THR A 251 -19.01 -12.10 -12.01
C THR A 251 -17.81 -13.05 -11.98
N ARG A 252 -17.84 -14.12 -11.18
CA ARG A 252 -16.77 -15.15 -11.10
C ARG A 252 -17.10 -16.50 -11.72
N ALA A 253 -18.36 -16.82 -12.01
CA ALA A 253 -18.72 -18.00 -12.79
C ALA A 253 -18.36 -17.76 -14.27
N PRO A 254 -17.88 -18.78 -15.00
CA PRO A 254 -17.67 -18.67 -16.43
C PRO A 254 -19.00 -18.34 -17.11
N TRP A 255 -19.06 -17.16 -17.74
CA TRP A 255 -20.23 -16.67 -18.46
C TRP A 255 -20.76 -17.74 -19.43
N THR A 256 -21.97 -18.23 -19.19
CA THR A 256 -22.70 -19.13 -20.09
C THR A 256 -23.82 -18.33 -20.73
N PRO A 257 -23.72 -17.99 -22.03
CA PRO A 257 -24.78 -17.26 -22.70
C PRO A 257 -25.99 -18.14 -22.94
N ALA A 258 -27.17 -17.53 -22.99
CA ALA A 258 -28.47 -18.22 -23.14
C ALA A 258 -28.60 -19.07 -24.42
N TRP A 259 -27.75 -18.87 -25.43
CA TRP A 259 -27.70 -19.73 -26.62
C TRP A 259 -27.05 -21.10 -26.35
N MET A 260 -26.32 -21.26 -25.25
CA MET A 260 -25.68 -22.53 -24.87
C MET A 260 -26.68 -23.51 -24.21
N THR A 261 -27.87 -23.04 -23.84
CA THR A 261 -29.00 -23.89 -23.39
C THR A 261 -29.93 -24.30 -24.53
N ALA A 262 -29.76 -23.76 -25.73
CA ALA A 262 -30.60 -24.08 -26.88
C ALA A 262 -29.76 -24.68 -28.02
N ALA A 263 -29.92 -25.99 -28.20
CA ALA A 263 -29.70 -26.76 -29.41
C ALA A 263 -28.26 -27.02 -29.91
N ALA A 264 -28.04 -28.31 -30.14
CA ALA A 264 -27.06 -28.89 -31.02
C ALA A 264 -26.93 -28.16 -32.38
N ASP A 265 -25.71 -27.77 -32.74
CA ASP A 265 -25.30 -27.66 -34.14
C ASP A 265 -23.82 -28.13 -34.28
N PRO A 266 -23.53 -29.24 -34.99
CA PRO A 266 -22.18 -29.81 -35.06
C PRO A 266 -21.18 -29.05 -35.96
N GLY A 267 -21.54 -27.93 -36.59
CA GLY A 267 -20.75 -27.32 -37.67
C GLY A 267 -19.93 -26.05 -37.37
N GLY A 268 -20.06 -25.44 -36.18
CA GLY A 268 -19.72 -24.01 -36.00
C GLY A 268 -18.23 -23.60 -36.10
N LEU A 269 -17.30 -24.41 -35.57
CA LEU A 269 -15.90 -23.99 -35.45
C LEU A 269 -15.08 -24.02 -36.76
N PRO A 270 -15.19 -25.06 -37.60
CA PRO A 270 -14.41 -25.15 -38.83
C PRO A 270 -14.74 -24.02 -39.84
N ALA A 271 -16.00 -23.58 -39.89
CA ALA A 271 -16.44 -22.51 -40.79
C ALA A 271 -15.85 -21.13 -40.42
N ILE A 272 -15.69 -20.85 -39.13
CA ILE A 272 -15.13 -19.58 -38.64
C ILE A 272 -13.64 -19.47 -39.00
N ILE A 273 -12.90 -20.57 -38.91
CA ILE A 273 -11.47 -20.62 -39.21
C ILE A 273 -11.20 -20.43 -40.71
N GLU A 274 -12.03 -20.99 -41.60
CA GLU A 274 -11.91 -20.78 -43.05
C GLU A 274 -12.31 -19.36 -43.47
N THR A 275 -13.31 -18.77 -42.81
CA THR A 275 -13.73 -17.39 -43.09
C THR A 275 -12.66 -16.36 -42.67
N ALA A 276 -11.94 -16.62 -41.58
CA ALA A 276 -10.85 -15.77 -41.09
C ALA A 276 -9.64 -15.68 -42.05
N LYS A 277 -9.46 -16.66 -42.94
CA LYS A 277 -8.38 -16.67 -43.93
C LYS A 277 -8.66 -15.78 -45.14
N THR A 278 -9.93 -15.48 -45.41
CA THR A 278 -10.37 -14.79 -46.65
C THR A 278 -10.71 -13.32 -46.43
N ARG A 279 -11.06 -12.92 -45.20
CA ARG A 279 -11.26 -11.51 -44.83
C ARG A 279 -10.88 -11.22 -43.37
N PRO A 280 -10.59 -9.95 -43.02
CA PRO A 280 -10.42 -9.54 -41.64
C PRO A 280 -11.67 -9.84 -40.81
N LEU A 281 -11.46 -10.39 -39.61
CA LEU A 281 -12.52 -10.72 -38.67
C LEU A 281 -13.07 -9.46 -38.00
N THR A 282 -14.38 -9.44 -37.78
CA THR A 282 -15.06 -8.41 -37.01
C THR A 282 -14.75 -8.56 -35.51
N ARG A 283 -14.97 -7.48 -34.75
CA ARG A 283 -14.61 -7.41 -33.32
C ARG A 283 -15.20 -8.56 -32.50
N ASP A 284 -16.41 -9.00 -32.82
CA ASP A 284 -17.10 -10.06 -32.08
C ASP A 284 -16.59 -11.45 -32.49
N GLU A 285 -16.18 -11.64 -33.76
CA GLU A 285 -15.56 -12.88 -34.26
C GLU A 285 -14.15 -13.12 -33.66
N VAL A 286 -13.42 -12.04 -33.34
CA VAL A 286 -12.08 -12.12 -32.71
C VAL A 286 -12.15 -12.67 -31.28
N ALA A 287 -13.21 -12.36 -30.54
CA ALA A 287 -13.37 -12.85 -29.17
C ALA A 287 -13.51 -14.38 -29.13
N GLU A 288 -14.27 -14.96 -30.07
CA GLU A 288 -14.47 -16.40 -30.17
C GLU A 288 -13.21 -17.12 -30.67
N TYR A 289 -12.50 -16.54 -31.64
CA TYR A 289 -11.22 -17.08 -32.12
C TYR A 289 -10.16 -17.17 -31.00
N LEU A 290 -10.05 -16.13 -30.17
CA LEU A 290 -9.09 -16.10 -29.05
C LEU A 290 -9.46 -17.10 -27.94
N ARG A 291 -10.76 -17.34 -27.74
CA ARG A 291 -11.27 -18.32 -26.76
C ARG A 291 -10.88 -19.75 -27.14
N VAL A 292 -11.02 -20.11 -28.41
CA VAL A 292 -10.65 -21.43 -28.96
C VAL A 292 -9.15 -21.70 -28.86
N ILE A 293 -8.32 -20.71 -29.20
CA ILE A 293 -6.86 -20.85 -29.14
C ILE A 293 -6.36 -20.99 -27.70
N LYS A 294 -6.95 -20.24 -26.76
CA LYS A 294 -6.61 -20.36 -25.33
C LYS A 294 -6.91 -21.76 -24.79
N ASN A 295 -8.03 -22.37 -25.18
CA ASN A 295 -8.38 -23.73 -24.74
C ASN A 295 -7.47 -24.81 -25.35
N ARG A 296 -6.96 -24.64 -26.57
CA ARG A 296 -5.94 -25.55 -27.15
C ARG A 296 -4.60 -25.52 -26.40
N SER A 297 -4.25 -24.36 -25.85
CA SER A 297 -3.02 -24.16 -25.07
C SER A 297 -3.09 -24.88 -23.72
N ALA A 298 -4.29 -24.91 -23.13
CA ALA A 298 -4.56 -25.61 -21.87
C ALA A 298 -4.58 -27.14 -22.04
N SER A 299 -5.10 -27.67 -23.14
CA SER A 299 -5.07 -29.13 -23.40
C SER A 299 -3.67 -29.67 -23.72
N CYS A 300 -2.75 -28.85 -24.23
CA CYS A 300 -1.37 -29.28 -24.48
C CYS A 300 -0.56 -29.45 -23.17
N ALA A 301 -0.89 -28.68 -22.13
CA ALA A 301 -0.24 -28.75 -20.82
C ALA A 301 -0.67 -29.97 -19.97
N LEU A 302 -1.77 -30.64 -20.33
CA LEU A 302 -2.29 -31.83 -19.65
C LEU A 302 -1.83 -33.16 -20.29
N ALA A 303 -1.11 -33.11 -21.42
CA ALA A 303 -0.63 -34.30 -22.13
C ALA A 303 0.84 -34.68 -21.81
N THR A 304 1.51 -33.95 -20.91
CA THR A 304 2.89 -34.23 -20.48
C THR A 304 3.03 -34.39 -18.96
N ALA A 305 1.95 -34.84 -18.29
CA ALA A 305 1.98 -35.29 -16.90
C ALA A 305 1.50 -36.74 -16.82
#